data_AF-A0A0F6AHV0-F1
#
_entry.id   AF-A0A0F6AHV0-F1
#
_cell.length_a   1.000
_cell.length_b   1.000
_cell.length_c   1.000
_cell.angle_alpha   90.00
_cell.angle_beta   90.00
_cell.angle_gamma   90.00
#
_symmetry.space_group_name_H-M   'P 1'
#
loop_
_entity.id
_entity.type
_entity.pdbx_description
1 polymer ?
#
loop_
_entity_poly.entity_id
_entity_poly.type
_entity_poly.pdbx_seq_one_letter_code
_entity_poly.pdbx_strand_id
1 'polypeptide(L)'
;MGSIEKVVNNLPMIIHADIYDEESEINYGNFINCIARKAAVKFSNQDYKVFGEELNNFSTKAEKAMSDVEEMLKNGPPRPSRKLIAYIEALQPTIEECEEAHNIRAEF
;
A
#
# COMPACT_ATOMS: atom_id res chain seq x y z
N MET A 1 -7.67 -15.98 7.19
CA MET A 1 -6.56 -15.08 7.55
C MET A 1 -5.70 -14.65 6.34
N GLY A 2 -6.01 -15.01 5.09
CA GLY A 2 -5.13 -14.72 3.93
C GLY A 2 -5.30 -13.37 3.19
N SER A 3 -6.20 -12.47 3.60
CA SER A 3 -6.39 -11.17 2.92
C SER A 3 -5.55 -10.04 3.53
N ILE A 4 -5.40 -10.00 4.86
CA ILE A 4 -4.67 -8.93 5.56
C ILE A 4 -3.18 -8.99 5.24
N GLU A 5 -2.56 -10.18 5.34
CA GLU A 5 -1.14 -10.36 5.00
C GLU A 5 -0.84 -9.94 3.56
N LYS A 6 -1.74 -10.27 2.63
CA LYS A 6 -1.62 -9.86 1.23
C LYS A 6 -1.66 -8.33 1.08
N VAL A 7 -2.54 -7.65 1.80
CA VAL A 7 -2.59 -6.19 1.79
C VAL A 7 -1.32 -5.61 2.42
N VAL A 8 -0.90 -6.10 3.59
CA VAL A 8 0.33 -5.67 4.28
C VAL A 8 1.56 -5.77 3.39
N ASN A 9 1.71 -6.88 2.66
CA ASN A 9 2.89 -7.08 1.81
C ASN A 9 2.90 -6.19 0.56
N ASN A 10 1.74 -5.72 0.09
CA ASN A 10 1.64 -4.96 -1.16
C ASN A 10 1.44 -3.45 -0.94
N LEU A 11 0.95 -3.03 0.22
CA LEU A 11 0.72 -1.62 0.54
C LEU A 11 2.00 -0.74 0.43
N PRO A 12 3.20 -1.22 0.82
CA PRO A 12 4.43 -0.44 0.70
C PRO A 12 4.83 -0.06 -0.74
N MET A 13 4.20 -0.68 -1.76
CA MET A 13 4.42 -0.31 -3.15
C MET A 13 3.70 0.99 -3.55
N ILE A 14 2.79 1.48 -2.71
CA ILE A 14 1.96 2.66 -3.01
C ILE A 14 1.99 3.72 -1.93
N ILE A 15 2.13 3.33 -0.66
CA ILE A 15 2.30 4.25 0.46
C ILE A 15 3.76 4.15 0.87
N HIS A 16 4.48 5.26 0.84
CA HIS A 16 5.89 5.33 1.18
C HIS A 16 6.09 6.22 2.40
N ALA A 17 7.11 5.96 3.20
CA ALA A 17 7.54 6.84 4.28
C ALA A 17 9.06 6.90 4.28
N ASP A 18 9.61 7.97 4.83
CA ASP A 18 11.05 8.04 5.01
C ASP A 18 11.49 7.14 6.17
N ILE A 19 12.42 6.23 5.89
CA ILE A 19 12.97 5.26 6.85
C ILE A 19 14.47 5.56 6.99
N TYR A 20 14.90 5.86 8.21
CA TYR A 20 16.26 6.37 8.50
C TYR A 20 17.06 5.48 9.45
N ASP A 21 16.37 4.69 10.28
CA ASP A 21 16.93 3.79 11.30
C ASP A 21 16.01 2.59 11.59
N GLU A 22 16.47 1.66 12.42
CA GLU A 22 15.73 0.45 12.79
C GLU A 22 14.40 0.75 13.49
N GLU A 23 14.32 1.81 14.30
CA GLU A 23 13.09 2.21 14.97
C GLU A 23 12.04 2.68 13.95
N SER A 24 12.45 3.51 12.99
CA SER A 24 11.59 3.97 11.89
C SER A 24 11.12 2.83 10.99
N GLU A 25 11.95 1.80 10.77
CA GLU A 25 11.57 0.60 10.01
C GLU A 25 10.48 -0.21 10.75
N ILE A 26 10.64 -0.41 12.07
CA ILE A 26 9.64 -1.07 12.91
C ILE A 26 8.33 -0.28 12.92
N ASN A 27 8.42 1.04 13.09
CA ASN A 27 7.25 1.93 13.10
C ASN A 27 6.53 1.93 11.76
N TYR A 28 7.27 1.89 10.65
CA TYR A 28 6.69 1.77 9.31
C TYR A 28 5.97 0.44 9.11
N GLY A 29 6.56 -0.69 9.53
CA GLY A 29 5.89 -1.99 9.50
C GLY A 29 4.59 -2.02 10.31
N ASN A 30 4.61 -1.39 11.50
CA ASN A 30 3.43 -1.24 12.36
C ASN A 30 2.36 -0.35 11.70
N PHE A 31 2.77 0.76 11.08
CA PHE A 31 1.92 1.67 10.33
C PHE A 31 1.19 0.96 9.17
N ILE A 32 1.91 0.19 8.35
CA ILE A 32 1.32 -0.58 7.25
C ILE A 32 0.31 -1.62 7.76
N ASN A 33 0.63 -2.33 8.84
CA ASN A 33 -0.27 -3.28 9.47
C ASN A 33 -1.51 -2.60 10.09
N CYS A 34 -1.35 -1.41 10.67
CA CYS A 34 -2.45 -0.58 11.17
C CYS A 34 -3.46 -0.26 10.06
N ILE A 35 -2.97 0.25 8.91
CA ILE A 35 -3.83 0.57 7.77
C ILE A 35 -4.55 -0.69 7.26
N ALA A 36 -3.82 -1.79 7.05
CA ALA A 36 -4.40 -3.02 6.52
C ALA A 36 -5.52 -3.57 7.41
N ARG A 37 -5.34 -3.53 8.73
CA ARG A 37 -6.35 -3.98 9.70
C ARG A 37 -7.56 -3.06 9.75
N LYS A 38 -7.36 -1.74 9.78
CA LYS A 38 -8.46 -0.77 9.79
C LYS A 38 -9.23 -0.78 8.47
N ALA A 39 -8.55 -0.94 7.35
CA ALA A 39 -9.19 -1.14 6.05
C ALA A 39 -10.09 -2.39 6.03
N ALA A 40 -9.68 -3.49 6.67
CA ALA A 40 -10.49 -4.70 6.77
C ALA A 40 -11.78 -4.53 7.60
N VAL A 41 -11.78 -3.57 8.54
CA VAL A 41 -12.96 -3.21 9.34
C VAL A 41 -13.84 -2.21 8.61
N LYS A 42 -13.22 -1.25 7.89
CA LYS A 42 -13.92 -0.16 7.19
C LYS A 42 -14.61 -0.64 5.91
N PHE A 43 -13.96 -1.51 5.15
CA PHE A 43 -14.49 -2.02 3.90
C PHE A 43 -15.38 -3.25 4.11
N SER A 44 -16.33 -3.46 3.19
CA SER A 44 -17.02 -4.74 3.10
C SER A 44 -16.00 -5.86 2.80
N ASN A 45 -16.32 -7.10 3.15
CA ASN A 45 -15.45 -8.25 2.82
C ASN A 45 -15.14 -8.33 1.32
N GLN A 46 -16.12 -7.98 0.47
CA GLN A 46 -15.96 -7.98 -0.98
C GLN A 46 -15.04 -6.84 -1.43
N ASP A 47 -15.23 -5.62 -0.92
CA ASP A 47 -14.39 -4.47 -1.27
C ASP A 47 -12.95 -4.65 -0.78
N TYR A 48 -12.76 -5.20 0.42
CA TYR A 48 -11.42 -5.48 0.95
C TYR A 48 -10.69 -6.51 0.09
N LYS A 49 -11.39 -7.54 -0.38
CA LYS A 49 -10.82 -8.54 -1.29
C LYS A 49 -10.41 -7.91 -2.62
N VAL A 50 -11.28 -7.09 -3.20
CA VAL A 50 -11.01 -6.37 -4.45
C VAL A 50 -9.85 -5.40 -4.28
N PHE A 51 -9.79 -4.67 -3.18
CA PHE A 51 -8.68 -3.79 -2.84
C PHE A 51 -7.34 -4.55 -2.80
N GLY A 52 -7.30 -5.71 -2.13
CA GLY A 52 -6.11 -6.56 -2.09
C GLY A 52 -5.73 -7.15 -3.46
N GLU A 53 -6.68 -7.39 -4.36
CA GLU A 53 -6.42 -7.81 -5.75
C GLU A 53 -5.84 -6.66 -6.58
N GLU A 54 -6.41 -5.46 -6.49
CA GLU A 54 -5.92 -4.27 -7.17
C GLU A 54 -4.50 -3.90 -6.73
N LEU A 55 -4.22 -3.93 -5.42
CA LEU A 55 -2.87 -3.74 -4.87
C LEU A 55 -1.87 -4.74 -5.45
N ASN A 56 -2.19 -6.04 -5.38
CA ASN A 56 -1.31 -7.08 -5.89
C ASN A 56 -1.04 -6.94 -7.38
N ASN A 57 -2.07 -6.60 -8.16
CA ASN A 57 -1.93 -6.37 -9.60
C ASN A 57 -1.00 -5.20 -9.90
N PHE A 58 -1.05 -4.14 -9.08
CA PHE A 58 -0.13 -3.02 -9.19
C PHE A 58 1.29 -3.40 -8.78
N SER A 59 1.47 -4.03 -7.61
CA SER A 59 2.78 -4.47 -7.12
C SER A 59 3.50 -5.40 -8.10
N THR A 60 2.81 -6.39 -8.68
CA THR A 60 3.42 -7.27 -9.69
C THR A 60 3.88 -6.50 -10.93
N LYS A 61 3.14 -5.46 -11.35
CA LYS A 61 3.58 -4.60 -12.46
C LYS A 61 4.77 -3.73 -12.08
N ALA A 62 4.77 -3.19 -10.86
CA ALA A 62 5.88 -2.41 -10.29
C ALA A 62 7.16 -3.23 -10.24
N GLU A 63 7.10 -4.42 -9.64
CA GLU A 63 8.22 -5.36 -9.56
C GLU A 63 8.75 -5.74 -10.95
N LYS A 64 7.85 -6.06 -11.88
CA LYS A 64 8.25 -6.38 -13.25
C LYS A 64 8.97 -5.21 -13.92
N ALA A 65 8.44 -4.00 -13.81
CA ALA A 65 9.06 -2.81 -14.37
C ALA A 65 10.42 -2.48 -13.73
N MET A 66 10.58 -2.71 -12.43
CA MET A 66 11.88 -2.57 -11.74
C MET A 66 12.90 -3.62 -12.22
N SER A 67 12.44 -4.83 -12.59
CA SER A 67 13.30 -5.89 -13.12
C SER A 67 13.63 -5.74 -14.61
N ASP A 68 12.78 -5.06 -15.38
CA ASP A 68 12.92 -4.87 -16.83
C ASP A 68 12.94 -3.38 -17.20
N VAL A 69 14.14 -2.81 -17.16
CA VAL A 69 14.39 -1.40 -17.48
C VAL A 69 14.01 -1.07 -18.92
N GLU A 70 14.14 -2.00 -19.87
CA GLU A 70 13.73 -1.75 -21.26
C GLU A 70 12.21 -1.62 -21.39
N GLU A 71 11.46 -2.46 -20.69
CA GLU A 71 10.00 -2.35 -20.63
C GLU A 71 9.58 -1.03 -19.96
N MET A 72 10.27 -0.62 -18.89
CA MET A 72 10.03 0.66 -18.21
C MET A 72 10.32 1.87 -19.10
N LEU A 73 11.38 1.84 -19.92
CA LEU A 73 11.68 2.92 -20.87
C LEU A 73 10.64 3.02 -22.00
N LYS A 74 10.07 1.89 -22.42
CA LYS A 74 9.06 1.84 -23.49
C LYS A 74 7.66 2.24 -23.00
N ASN A 75 7.25 1.74 -21.84
CA ASN A 75 5.88 1.86 -21.34
C ASN A 75 5.73 2.90 -20.23
N GLY A 76 6.83 3.44 -19.71
CA GLY A 76 6.86 4.30 -18.54
C GLY A 76 6.67 3.53 -17.22
N PRO A 77 6.73 4.23 -16.08
CA PRO A 77 6.47 3.61 -14.79
C PRO A 77 5.02 3.12 -14.71
N PRO A 78 4.77 1.97 -14.07
CA PRO A 78 3.41 1.48 -13.88
C PRO A 78 2.61 2.48 -13.06
N ARG A 79 1.34 2.64 -13.41
CA ARG A 79 0.41 3.54 -12.71
C ARG A 79 -0.65 2.72 -11.97
N PRO A 80 -1.03 3.12 -10.75
CA PRO A 80 -2.18 2.56 -10.08
C PRO A 80 -3.45 2.66 -10.94
N SER A 81 -4.35 1.69 -10.80
CA SER A 81 -5.66 1.78 -11.44
C SER A 81 -6.48 2.89 -10.78
N ARG A 82 -7.45 3.49 -11.49
CA ARG A 82 -8.38 4.46 -10.90
C ARG A 82 -9.13 3.89 -9.68
N LYS A 83 -9.37 2.57 -9.70
CA LYS A 83 -10.04 1.86 -8.62
C LYS A 83 -9.14 1.75 -7.39
N LEU A 84 -7.87 1.43 -7.59
CA LEU A 84 -6.88 1.41 -6.51
C LEU A 84 -6.73 2.80 -5.88
N ILE A 85 -6.62 3.85 -6.70
CA ILE A 85 -6.55 5.24 -6.22
C ILE A 85 -7.76 5.58 -5.36
N ALA A 86 -8.98 5.29 -5.83
CA ALA A 86 -10.20 5.57 -5.07
C ALA A 86 -10.25 4.82 -3.71
N TYR A 87 -9.72 3.59 -3.63
CA TYR A 87 -9.62 2.89 -2.35
C TYR A 87 -8.61 3.55 -1.40
N ILE A 88 -7.46 4.01 -1.92
CA ILE A 88 -6.46 4.71 -1.09
C ILE A 88 -7.00 6.06 -0.61
N GLU A 89 -7.64 6.84 -1.49
CA GLU A 89 -8.30 8.10 -1.11
C GLU A 89 -9.38 7.88 -0.04
N ALA A 90 -10.17 6.81 -0.17
CA ALA A 90 -11.15 6.44 0.86
C ALA A 90 -10.51 6.03 2.20
N LEU A 91 -9.25 5.59 2.19
CA LEU A 91 -8.45 5.27 3.38
C LEU A 91 -7.68 6.47 3.93
N GLN A 92 -7.70 7.65 3.31
CA GLN A 92 -6.92 8.80 3.77
C GLN A 92 -7.09 9.11 5.28
N PRO A 93 -8.32 9.16 5.85
CA PRO A 93 -8.46 9.37 7.30
C PRO A 93 -7.88 8.24 8.15
N THR A 94 -7.85 7.02 7.61
CA THR A 94 -7.24 5.86 8.26
C THR A 94 -5.71 5.90 8.17
N ILE A 95 -5.17 6.42 7.08
CA ILE A 95 -3.73 6.65 6.91
C ILE A 95 -3.28 7.70 7.92
N GLU A 96 -3.93 8.86 7.97
CA GLU A 96 -3.64 9.95 8.92
C GLU A 96 -3.70 9.48 10.38
N GLU A 97 -4.72 8.68 10.74
CA GLU A 97 -4.81 8.10 12.09
C GLU A 97 -3.63 7.15 12.42
N CYS A 98 -3.22 6.32 11.46
CA CYS A 98 -2.09 5.40 11.65
C CYS A 98 -0.73 6.14 11.64
N GLU A 99 -0.59 7.23 10.89
CA GLU A 99 0.59 8.11 10.91
C GLU A 99 0.81 8.68 12.31
N GLU A 100 -0.23 9.28 12.89
CA GLU A 100 -0.17 9.82 14.25
C GLU A 100 0.14 8.73 15.29
N ALA A 101 -0.48 7.55 15.16
CA ALA A 101 -0.30 6.45 16.10
C ALA A 101 1.10 5.83 16.09
N HIS A 102 1.80 5.91 14.95
CA HIS A 102 3.11 5.27 14.75
C HIS A 102 4.26 6.26 14.54
N ASN A 103 3.99 7.56 14.66
CA ASN A 103 4.97 8.63 14.45
C ASN A 103 5.68 8.50 13.08
N ILE A 104 4.90 8.18 12.04
CA ILE A 104 5.33 8.05 10.66
C ILE A 104 4.69 9.18 9.85
N ARG A 105 5.42 9.72 8.88
CA ARG A 105 4.87 10.58 7.85
C ARG A 105 5.00 9.87 6.51
N ALA A 106 3.88 9.63 5.85
CA ALA A 106 3.79 8.90 4.61
C ALA A 106 3.36 9.79 3.44
N GLU A 107 3.69 9.35 2.24
CA GLU A 107 3.34 9.95 0.96
C GLU A 107 2.65 8.90 0.07
N PHE A 108 1.73 9.38 -0.78
CA PHE A 108 0.94 8.61 -1.73
C PHE A 108 0.79 9.38 -3.05
#